data_AF-A0A2V7S6F3-F1
#
_entry.id   AF-A0A2V7S6F3-F1
#
_cell.length_a   1.000
_cell.length_b   1.000
_cell.length_c   1.000
_cell.angle_alpha   90.00
_cell.angle_beta   90.00
_cell.angle_gamma   90.00
#
_symmetry.space_group_name_H-M   'P 1'
#
loop_
_entity.id
_entity.type
_entity.pdbx_description
1 polymer ?
#
loop_
_entity_poly.entity_id
_entity_poly.type
_entity_poly.pdbx_seq_one_letter_code
_entity_poly.pdbx_strand_id
1 'polypeptide(L)'
;MAWPGSPAGDRAAGQPVIEPLAQGVDVLIGNPAAVRAMLGVAAENDCEVARRIAGRCGCRVVALTSREVLGAREHGWSAVIYDAATGSLLRSRRHVVRVVDRVGGGDGFAAGLIAALVNRRVPAEALEFATAAGALKLTIPGDFCRVSAAEVERVLQS
;
A
#
# COMPACT_ATOMS: atom_id res chain seq x y z
N MET A 1 20.41 29.43 1.61
CA MET A 1 19.19 30.25 1.80
C MET A 1 18.06 29.29 2.12
N ALA A 2 17.66 29.20 3.39
CA ALA A 2 16.61 28.27 3.84
C ALA A 2 15.26 28.98 3.79
N TRP A 3 14.22 28.26 3.37
CA TRP A 3 12.86 28.78 3.23
C TRP A 3 12.24 29.02 4.62
N PRO A 4 11.82 30.25 4.97
CA PRO A 4 11.14 30.52 6.22
C PRO A 4 9.73 29.95 6.11
N GLY A 5 9.53 28.74 6.65
CA GLY A 5 8.26 28.03 6.60
C GLY A 5 8.34 26.55 6.26
N SER A 6 9.52 25.93 6.16
CA SER A 6 9.58 24.46 6.11
C SER A 6 9.00 23.90 7.42
N PRO A 7 7.83 23.24 7.39
CA PRO A 7 7.41 22.50 8.54
C PRO A 7 8.31 21.28 8.55
N ALA A 8 9.21 21.20 9.53
CA ALA A 8 9.32 19.94 10.23
C ALA A 8 7.92 19.71 10.82
N GLY A 9 7.00 19.17 9.99
CA GLY A 9 5.60 19.04 10.32
C GLY A 9 5.53 18.33 11.65
N ASP A 10 4.90 19.00 12.62
CA ASP A 10 4.78 18.51 13.96
C ASP A 10 4.19 17.10 13.90
N ARG A 11 5.03 16.07 14.10
CA ARG A 11 4.65 14.66 13.91
C ARG A 11 3.52 14.27 14.86
N ALA A 12 3.33 15.05 15.92
CA ALA A 12 2.24 14.93 16.87
C ALA A 12 0.90 15.50 16.35
N ALA A 13 0.89 16.38 15.34
CA ALA A 13 -0.34 17.06 14.89
C ALA A 13 -1.21 16.21 13.94
N GLY A 14 -0.63 15.26 13.20
CA GLY A 14 -1.38 14.40 12.26
C GLY A 14 -2.13 13.24 12.91
N GLN A 15 -1.54 12.66 13.98
CA GLN A 15 -2.12 11.52 14.70
C GLN A 15 -3.55 11.76 15.24
N PRO A 16 -3.84 12.88 15.94
CA PRO A 16 -5.17 13.10 16.52
C PRO A 16 -6.28 13.29 15.46
N VAL A 17 -5.93 13.54 14.19
CA VAL A 17 -6.91 13.69 13.10
C VAL A 17 -7.12 12.39 12.34
N ILE A 18 -6.06 11.64 12.04
CA ILE A 18 -6.16 10.45 11.19
C ILE A 18 -6.71 9.25 11.95
N GLU A 19 -6.34 9.06 13.23
CA GLU A 19 -6.79 7.90 13.99
C GLU A 19 -8.33 7.84 14.11
N PRO A 20 -9.06 8.93 14.43
CA PRO A 20 -10.53 8.93 14.41
C PRO A 20 -11.14 8.61 13.04
N LEU A 21 -10.50 9.04 11.95
CA LEU A 21 -10.97 8.76 10.59
C LEU A 21 -10.71 7.31 10.16
N ALA A 22 -9.67 6.69 10.72
CA ALA A 22 -9.34 5.30 10.47
C ALA A 22 -10.21 4.35 11.31
N GLN A 23 -10.89 4.83 12.35
CA GLN A 23 -11.78 3.99 13.16
C GLN A 23 -13.01 3.54 12.36
N GLY A 24 -13.25 2.23 12.34
CA GLY A 24 -14.44 1.65 11.70
C GLY A 24 -14.34 1.48 10.18
N VAL A 25 -13.16 1.68 9.58
CA VAL A 25 -12.96 1.37 8.15
C VAL A 25 -12.79 -0.13 7.95
N ASP A 26 -13.45 -0.71 6.94
CA ASP A 26 -13.31 -2.15 6.65
C ASP A 26 -11.92 -2.52 6.11
N VAL A 27 -11.34 -1.62 5.30
CA VAL A 27 -10.07 -1.83 4.60
C VAL A 27 -9.18 -0.62 4.82
N LEU A 28 -8.00 -0.84 5.41
CA LEU A 28 -6.96 0.17 5.53
C LEU A 28 -5.82 -0.15 4.57
N ILE A 29 -5.43 0.82 3.75
CA ILE A 29 -4.34 0.71 2.77
C ILE A 29 -3.24 1.69 3.14
N GLY A 30 -1.98 1.24 3.15
CA GLY A 30 -0.89 2.14 3.48
C GLY A 30 0.49 1.60 3.13
N ASN A 31 1.49 2.26 3.71
CA ASN A 31 2.86 1.77 3.77
C ASN A 31 3.39 1.97 5.20
N PRO A 32 4.44 1.23 5.62
CA PRO A 32 4.94 1.31 6.99
C PRO A 32 5.36 2.71 7.44
N ALA A 33 5.91 3.54 6.54
CA ALA A 33 6.35 4.88 6.88
C ALA A 33 5.16 5.82 7.18
N ALA A 34 4.10 5.75 6.36
CA ALA A 34 2.88 6.52 6.55
C ALA A 34 2.12 6.08 7.81
N VAL A 35 1.96 4.77 8.02
CA VAL A 35 1.36 4.21 9.24
C VAL A 35 2.09 4.70 10.48
N ARG A 36 3.43 4.63 10.50
CA ARG A 36 4.21 5.09 11.64
C ARG A 36 4.01 6.58 11.90
N ALA A 37 4.00 7.40 10.85
CA ALA A 37 3.83 8.84 10.97
C ALA A 37 2.40 9.22 11.42
N MET A 38 1.38 8.59 10.86
CA MET A 38 -0.03 8.98 11.02
C MET A 38 -0.75 8.28 12.16
N LEU A 39 -0.35 7.05 12.52
CA LEU A 39 -1.01 6.24 13.56
C LEU A 39 -0.09 5.90 14.73
N GLY A 40 1.20 6.26 14.65
CA GLY A 40 2.19 5.93 15.68
C GLY A 40 2.45 4.43 15.82
N VAL A 41 2.03 3.61 14.85
CA VAL A 41 2.21 2.16 14.88
C VAL A 41 3.52 1.81 14.18
N ALA A 42 4.43 1.18 14.93
CA ALA A 42 5.64 0.56 14.42
C ALA A 42 5.82 -0.81 15.09
N ALA A 43 6.38 -1.77 14.35
CA ALA A 43 6.76 -3.10 14.85
C ALA A 43 7.90 -3.66 14.00
N GLU A 44 8.46 -4.80 14.41
CA GLU A 44 9.63 -5.40 13.76
C GLU A 44 9.30 -6.07 12.42
N ASN A 45 8.05 -6.50 12.24
CA ASN A 45 7.59 -7.19 11.03
C ASN A 45 6.19 -6.73 10.59
N ASP A 46 5.88 -6.96 9.32
CA ASP A 46 4.62 -6.54 8.68
C ASP A 46 3.37 -7.11 9.37
N CYS A 47 3.46 -8.34 9.92
CA CYS A 47 2.33 -9.00 10.58
C CYS A 47 1.94 -8.29 11.88
N GLU A 48 2.93 -7.93 12.69
CA GLU A 48 2.69 -7.17 13.90
C GLU A 48 2.19 -5.76 13.62
N VAL A 49 2.74 -5.09 12.60
CA VAL A 49 2.24 -3.78 12.17
C VAL A 49 0.76 -3.90 11.77
N ALA A 50 0.43 -4.83 10.88
CA ALA A 50 -0.93 -5.01 10.38
C ALA A 50 -1.92 -5.41 11.48
N ARG A 51 -1.53 -6.32 12.38
CA ARG A 51 -2.34 -6.72 13.54
C ARG A 51 -2.60 -5.56 14.50
N ARG A 52 -1.59 -4.73 14.78
CA ARG A 52 -1.74 -3.55 15.65
C ARG A 52 -2.66 -2.51 15.03
N ILE A 53 -2.55 -2.28 13.72
CA ILE A 53 -3.47 -1.40 12.98
C ILE A 53 -4.90 -1.94 13.07
N ALA A 54 -5.10 -3.22 12.73
CA ALA A 54 -6.43 -3.84 12.74
C ALA A 54 -7.09 -3.72 14.13
N GLY A 55 -6.34 -3.99 15.21
CA GLY A 55 -6.84 -3.85 16.58
C GLY A 55 -7.14 -2.41 17.00
N ARG A 56 -6.31 -1.44 16.61
CA ARG A 56 -6.49 -0.02 16.97
C ARG A 56 -7.62 0.66 16.19
N CYS A 57 -7.69 0.39 14.89
CA CYS A 57 -8.63 1.03 13.98
C CYS A 57 -9.93 0.23 13.79
N GLY A 58 -9.99 -1.01 14.29
CA GLY A 58 -11.13 -1.90 14.09
C GLY A 58 -11.28 -2.39 12.65
N CYS A 59 -10.20 -2.37 11.85
CA CYS A 59 -10.25 -2.77 10.45
C CYS A 59 -10.31 -4.29 10.28
N ARG A 60 -11.15 -4.75 9.34
CA ARG A 60 -11.16 -6.16 8.93
C ARG A 60 -9.92 -6.51 8.10
N VAL A 61 -9.53 -5.63 7.18
CA VAL A 61 -8.41 -5.86 6.25
C VAL A 61 -7.39 -4.74 6.36
N VAL A 62 -6.11 -5.10 6.40
CA VAL A 62 -4.99 -4.15 6.35
C VAL A 62 -4.06 -4.55 5.21
N ALA A 63 -3.84 -3.67 4.24
CA ALA A 63 -2.93 -3.87 3.13
C ALA A 63 -1.76 -2.89 3.20
N LEU A 64 -0.53 -3.41 3.21
CA LEU A 64 0.69 -2.60 3.31
C LEU A 64 1.59 -2.82 2.09
N THR A 65 1.85 -1.75 1.36
CA THR A 65 2.80 -1.73 0.25
C THR A 65 4.23 -1.59 0.76
N SER A 66 5.16 -2.23 0.05
CA SER A 66 6.59 -2.16 0.29
C SER A 66 7.32 -1.81 -1.01
N ARG A 67 8.19 -0.81 -0.90
CA ARG A 67 9.06 -0.36 -1.99
C ARG A 67 10.50 -0.43 -1.55
N GLU A 68 11.28 -1.20 -2.28
CA GLU A 68 12.72 -1.38 -2.12
C GLU A 68 13.44 -0.62 -3.24
N VAL A 69 14.40 0.24 -2.91
CA VAL A 69 15.20 0.95 -3.92
C VAL A 69 16.46 0.13 -4.20
N LEU A 70 16.54 -0.52 -5.36
CA LEU A 70 17.68 -1.35 -5.77
C LEU A 70 18.71 -0.54 -6.57
N GLY A 71 18.23 0.49 -7.29
CA GLY A 71 19.04 1.45 -8.01
C GLY A 71 18.23 2.66 -8.43
N ALA A 72 18.86 3.60 -9.14
CA ALA A 72 18.25 4.89 -9.49
C ALA A 72 16.93 4.77 -10.29
N ARG A 73 16.77 3.68 -11.06
CA ARG A 73 15.55 3.39 -11.83
C ARG A 73 15.08 1.95 -11.64
N GLU A 74 15.58 1.23 -10.66
CA GLU A 74 15.22 -0.16 -10.44
C GLU A 74 14.74 -0.33 -9.00
N HIS A 75 13.45 -0.63 -8.84
CA HIS A 75 12.86 -0.80 -7.52
C HIS A 75 12.19 -2.17 -7.40
N GLY A 76 12.26 -2.76 -6.20
CA GLY A 76 11.40 -3.87 -5.81
C GLY A 76 10.05 -3.33 -5.33
N TRP A 77 8.95 -3.94 -5.79
CA TRP A 77 7.59 -3.62 -5.40
C TRP A 77 6.86 -4.88 -4.93
N SER A 78 6.30 -4.84 -3.73
CA SER A 78 5.49 -5.92 -3.17
C SER A 78 4.49 -5.36 -2.17
N ALA A 79 3.59 -6.21 -1.69
CA ALA A 79 2.67 -5.85 -0.63
C ALA A 79 2.32 -7.06 0.25
N VAL A 80 1.70 -6.77 1.38
CA VAL A 80 1.04 -7.77 2.23
C VAL A 80 -0.43 -7.40 2.40
N ILE A 81 -1.27 -8.40 2.65
CA ILE A 81 -2.65 -8.23 3.11
C ILE A 81 -2.85 -9.06 4.37
N TYR A 82 -3.42 -8.45 5.39
CA TYR A 82 -3.80 -9.07 6.65
C TYR A 82 -5.31 -9.10 6.77
N ASP A 83 -5.87 -10.25 7.12
CA ASP A 83 -7.28 -10.41 7.43
C ASP A 83 -7.44 -10.68 8.92
N ALA A 84 -8.11 -9.77 9.63
CA ALA A 84 -8.33 -9.84 11.06
C ALA A 84 -9.31 -10.95 11.45
N ALA A 85 -10.22 -11.36 10.56
CA ALA A 85 -11.18 -12.43 10.84
C ALA A 85 -10.51 -13.79 10.92
N THR A 86 -9.47 -14.02 10.10
CA THR A 86 -8.71 -15.28 10.08
C THR A 86 -7.38 -15.18 10.84
N GLY A 87 -6.90 -13.97 11.10
CA GLY A 87 -5.57 -13.71 11.64
C GLY A 87 -4.43 -14.00 10.66
N SER A 88 -4.73 -14.22 9.37
CA SER A 88 -3.74 -14.59 8.36
C SER A 88 -3.11 -13.37 7.70
N LEU A 89 -1.80 -13.45 7.45
CA LEU A 89 -1.07 -12.51 6.60
C LEU A 89 -0.60 -13.21 5.32
N LEU A 90 -0.95 -12.64 4.16
CA LEU A 90 -0.46 -13.08 2.86
C LEU A 90 0.52 -12.04 2.32
N ARG A 91 1.50 -12.50 1.55
CA ARG A 91 2.49 -11.64 0.87
C ARG A 91 2.38 -11.88 -0.64
N SER A 92 2.43 -10.79 -1.40
CA SER A 92 2.41 -10.88 -2.85
C SER A 92 3.74 -11.36 -3.41
N ARG A 93 3.75 -11.72 -4.70
CA ARG A 93 4.97 -11.72 -5.50
C ARG A 93 5.68 -10.36 -5.43
N ARG A 94 7.01 -10.39 -5.57
CA ARG A 94 7.85 -9.21 -5.68
C ARG A 94 8.11 -8.93 -7.16
N HIS A 95 7.78 -7.73 -7.60
CA HIS A 95 8.07 -7.25 -8.95
C HIS A 95 9.30 -6.35 -8.92
N VAL A 96 10.32 -6.67 -9.71
CA VAL A 96 11.41 -5.73 -9.99
C VAL A 96 10.98 -4.89 -11.18
N VAL A 97 10.82 -3.59 -10.97
CA VAL A 97 10.33 -2.67 -11.98
C VAL A 97 11.40 -1.66 -12.37
N ARG A 98 11.50 -1.41 -13.68
CA ARG A 98 12.24 -0.27 -14.20
C ARG A 98 11.38 0.98 -14.10
N VAL A 99 11.63 1.80 -13.10
CA VAL A 99 10.81 2.96 -12.76
C VAL A 99 10.99 4.08 -13.79
N VAL A 100 9.86 4.46 -14.38
CA VAL A 100 9.73 5.65 -15.22
C VAL A 100 9.31 6.83 -14.36
N ASP A 101 8.29 6.64 -13.52
CA ASP A 101 7.81 7.60 -12.54
C ASP A 101 7.47 6.88 -11.23
N ARG A 102 7.92 7.48 -10.12
CA ARG A 102 7.77 6.91 -8.78
C ARG A 102 6.46 7.31 -8.10
N VAL A 103 5.72 8.25 -8.70
CA VAL A 103 4.44 8.76 -8.19
C VAL A 103 3.28 7.85 -8.65
N GLY A 104 2.27 7.72 -7.79
CA GLY A 104 1.04 7.00 -8.08
C GLY A 104 1.07 5.48 -7.88
N GLY A 105 2.23 4.86 -7.60
CA GLY A 105 2.29 3.40 -7.40
C GLY A 105 1.38 2.88 -6.27
N GLY A 106 1.27 3.64 -5.18
CA GLY A 106 0.34 3.35 -4.08
C GLY A 106 -1.13 3.52 -4.49
N ASP A 107 -1.46 4.54 -5.28
CA ASP A 107 -2.81 4.77 -5.80
C ASP A 107 -3.22 3.70 -6.82
N GLY A 108 -2.28 3.26 -7.67
CA GLY A 108 -2.46 2.12 -8.57
C GLY A 108 -2.73 0.82 -7.82
N PHE A 109 -1.98 0.58 -6.72
CA PHE A 109 -2.25 -0.54 -5.83
C PHE A 109 -3.63 -0.43 -5.18
N ALA A 110 -3.97 0.73 -4.62
CA ALA A 110 -5.25 0.95 -3.94
C ALA A 110 -6.44 0.75 -4.90
N ALA A 111 -6.38 1.33 -6.10
CA ALA A 111 -7.38 1.15 -7.13
C ALA A 111 -7.51 -0.32 -7.55
N GLY A 112 -6.39 -1.02 -7.74
CA GLY A 112 -6.37 -2.44 -8.06
C GLY A 112 -6.98 -3.30 -6.96
N LEU A 113 -6.66 -3.02 -5.69
CA LEU A 113 -7.20 -3.76 -4.54
C LEU A 113 -8.71 -3.54 -4.41
N ILE A 114 -9.17 -2.29 -4.49
CA ILE A 114 -10.60 -1.96 -4.44
C ILE A 114 -11.34 -2.65 -5.58
N ALA A 115 -10.82 -2.57 -6.82
CA ALA A 115 -11.41 -3.22 -7.97
C ALA A 115 -11.52 -4.75 -7.78
N ALA A 116 -10.46 -5.40 -7.29
CA ALA A 116 -10.46 -6.84 -7.06
C ALA A 116 -11.45 -7.27 -5.95
N LEU A 117 -11.50 -6.53 -4.83
CA LEU A 117 -12.41 -6.80 -3.72
C LEU A 117 -13.88 -6.60 -4.12
N VAL A 118 -14.19 -5.54 -4.87
CA VAL A 118 -15.55 -5.29 -5.41
C VAL A 118 -15.98 -6.42 -6.35
N ASN A 119 -15.04 -6.98 -7.12
CA ASN A 119 -15.26 -8.15 -7.96
C ASN A 119 -15.20 -9.49 -7.19
N ARG A 120 -15.23 -9.45 -5.86
CA ARG A 120 -15.29 -10.63 -4.97
C ARG A 120 -14.15 -11.63 -5.16
N ARG A 121 -12.97 -11.16 -5.58
CA ARG A 121 -11.78 -12.00 -5.58
C ARG A 121 -11.40 -12.38 -4.17
N VAL A 122 -10.83 -13.57 -4.00
CA VAL A 122 -10.27 -13.99 -2.71
C VAL A 122 -9.06 -13.11 -2.35
N PRO A 123 -8.74 -12.93 -1.06
CA PRO A 123 -7.68 -11.99 -0.63
C PRO A 123 -6.32 -12.19 -1.31
N ALA A 124 -5.93 -13.44 -1.58
CA ALA A 124 -4.68 -13.75 -2.28
C ALA A 124 -4.67 -13.20 -3.72
N GLU A 125 -5.73 -13.46 -4.48
CA GLU A 125 -5.88 -12.96 -5.86
C GLU A 125 -6.01 -11.44 -5.90
N ALA A 126 -6.73 -10.85 -4.94
CA ALA A 126 -6.88 -9.41 -4.83
C ALA A 126 -5.54 -8.72 -4.53
N LEU A 127 -4.73 -9.30 -3.64
CA LEU A 127 -3.39 -8.83 -3.33
C LEU A 127 -2.47 -8.90 -4.55
N GLU A 128 -2.44 -10.03 -5.26
CA GLU A 128 -1.63 -10.19 -6.47
C GLU A 128 -2.01 -9.17 -7.56
N PHE A 129 -3.31 -9.03 -7.83
CA PHE A 129 -3.82 -8.07 -8.81
C PHE A 129 -3.47 -6.62 -8.45
N ALA A 130 -3.66 -6.24 -7.19
CA ALA A 130 -3.31 -4.91 -6.69
C ALA A 130 -1.81 -4.62 -6.80
N THR A 131 -0.97 -5.58 -6.41
CA THR A 131 0.50 -5.43 -6.50
C THR A 131 0.94 -5.25 -7.94
N ALA A 132 0.43 -6.05 -8.87
CA ALA A 132 0.76 -5.93 -10.29
C ALA A 132 0.28 -4.60 -10.88
N ALA A 133 -0.91 -4.11 -10.52
CA ALA A 133 -1.39 -2.79 -10.92
C ALA A 133 -0.46 -1.65 -10.42
N GLY A 134 -0.06 -1.69 -9.15
CA GLY A 134 0.90 -0.73 -8.59
C GLY A 134 2.28 -0.80 -9.28
N ALA A 135 2.76 -2.01 -9.57
CA ALA A 135 4.03 -2.22 -10.27
C ALA A 135 3.99 -1.64 -11.70
N LEU A 136 2.92 -1.91 -12.46
CA LEU A 136 2.71 -1.36 -13.80
C LEU A 136 2.58 0.16 -13.77
N LYS A 137 1.93 0.75 -12.76
CA LYS A 137 1.86 2.21 -12.65
C LYS A 137 3.24 2.87 -12.60
N LEU A 138 4.22 2.23 -11.97
CA LEU A 138 5.58 2.77 -11.85
C LEU A 138 6.35 2.81 -13.19
N THR A 139 5.85 2.14 -14.22
CA THR A 139 6.44 2.14 -15.58
C THR A 139 5.79 3.16 -16.51
N ILE A 140 4.81 3.94 -16.03
CA ILE A 140 4.03 4.91 -16.80
C ILE A 140 4.27 6.33 -16.26
N PRO A 141 4.53 7.34 -17.13
CA PRO A 141 4.74 8.72 -16.71
C PRO A 141 3.47 9.39 -16.16
N GLY A 142 3.63 10.26 -15.16
CA GLY A 142 2.54 11.02 -14.54
C GLY A 142 1.81 10.25 -13.46
N ASP A 143 0.80 10.86 -12.85
CA ASP A 143 0.25 10.39 -11.57
C ASP A 143 -0.83 9.30 -11.73
N PHE A 144 -1.62 9.36 -12.81
CA PHE A 144 -2.77 8.46 -13.00
C PHE A 144 -2.37 7.06 -13.46
N CYS A 145 -3.00 6.03 -12.87
CA CYS A 145 -2.89 4.65 -13.34
C CYS A 145 -3.73 4.48 -14.60
N ARG A 146 -3.06 4.43 -15.76
CA ARG A 146 -3.66 4.19 -17.08
C ARG A 146 -3.52 2.73 -17.53
N VAL A 147 -3.52 1.81 -16.56
CA VAL A 147 -3.38 0.38 -16.79
C VAL A 147 -4.77 -0.26 -16.83
N SER A 148 -5.03 -1.07 -17.85
CA SER A 148 -6.25 -1.85 -17.96
C SER A 148 -6.18 -3.14 -17.13
N ALA A 149 -7.34 -3.66 -16.71
CA ALA A 149 -7.38 -4.94 -15.99
C ALA A 149 -6.73 -6.08 -16.80
N ALA A 150 -6.91 -6.11 -18.12
CA ALA A 150 -6.31 -7.13 -18.98
C ALA A 150 -4.77 -7.07 -19.00
N GLU A 151 -4.17 -5.88 -18.89
CA GLU A 151 -2.71 -5.74 -18.77
C GLU A 151 -2.20 -6.25 -17.43
N VAL A 152 -2.95 -5.99 -16.34
CA VAL A 152 -2.64 -6.55 -15.02
C VAL A 152 -2.67 -8.07 -15.07
N GLU A 153 -3.73 -8.67 -15.61
CA GLU A 153 -3.84 -10.14 -15.74
C GLU A 153 -2.69 -10.75 -16.54
N ARG A 154 -2.26 -10.08 -17.61
CA ARG A 154 -1.13 -10.55 -18.41
C ARG A 154 0.17 -10.61 -17.62
N VAL A 155 0.40 -9.66 -16.70
CA VAL A 155 1.55 -9.69 -15.78
C VAL A 155 1.43 -10.82 -14.77
N LEU A 156 0.21 -11.17 -14.33
CA LEU A 156 0.04 -12.25 -13.37
C LEU A 156 0.34 -13.63 -13.97
N GLN A 157 0.25 -13.78 -15.28
CA GLN A 157 0.48 -15.01 -16.05
C GLN A 157 1.92 -15.21 -16.54
N SER A 158 2.79 -14.21 -16.39
CA SER A 158 4.22 -14.30 -16.73
C SER A 158 5.05 -14.82 -15.57
#